data_AF-A0AAW8UME1-F1
#
_entry.id   AF-A0AAW8UME1-F1
#
_cell.length_a   1.000
_cell.length_b   1.000
_cell.length_c   1.000
_cell.angle_alpha   90.00
_cell.angle_beta   90.00
_cell.angle_gamma   90.00
#
_symmetry.space_group_name_H-M   'P 1'
#
loop_
_entity.id
_entity.type
_entity.pdbx_description
1 polymer ?
#
loop_
_entity_poly.entity_id
_entity_poly.type
_entity_poly.pdbx_seq_one_letter_code
_entity_poly.pdbx_strand_id
1 'polypeptide(L)' 'MVFERKCYGDQGKVPVTPYNQRWYWPPDWIECDCGDLEKITVRKGNSFYSNGHYLCKTCDREYRKIDGTNRFVLVRDKVN' A
#
# COMPACT_ATOMS: atom_id res chain seq x y z
N MET A 1 7.65 9.38 10.58
CA MET A 1 8.37 8.10 10.63
C MET A 1 8.14 7.39 9.31
N VAL A 2 9.21 6.90 8.67
CA VAL A 2 9.12 6.18 7.39
C VAL A 2 9.04 4.69 7.72
N PHE A 3 7.98 4.02 7.27
CA PHE A 3 7.76 2.61 7.58
C PHE A 3 7.99 1.75 6.33
N GLU A 4 8.76 0.67 6.50
CA GLU A 4 8.78 -0.44 5.55
C GLU A 4 7.53 -1.28 5.79
N ARG A 5 6.54 -1.09 4.94
CA ARG A 5 5.28 -1.82 5.03
C ARG A 5 5.31 -3.09 4.21
N LYS A 6 4.61 -4.11 4.70
CA LYS A 6 4.34 -5.30 3.92
C LYS A 6 3.33 -4.96 2.83
N CYS A 7 3.81 -5.01 1.60
CA CYS A 7 3.02 -4.83 0.40
C CYS A 7 2.76 -6.19 -0.24
N TYR A 8 1.67 -6.30 -0.98
CA TYR A 8 1.32 -7.51 -1.70
C TYR A 8 0.85 -7.19 -3.12
N GLY A 9 1.24 -8.01 -4.08
CA GLY A 9 0.79 -7.90 -5.47
C GLY A 9 -0.34 -8.88 -5.79
N ASP A 10 -1.15 -8.50 -6.77
CA ASP A 10 -2.19 -9.31 -7.39
C ASP A 10 -3.33 -9.75 -6.44
N GLN A 11 -4.33 -10.47 -6.96
CA GLN A 11 -5.41 -11.07 -6.17
C GLN A 11 -4.90 -12.12 -5.20
N GLY A 12 -3.80 -12.80 -5.54
CA GLY A 12 -3.17 -13.82 -4.69
C GLY A 12 -2.49 -13.27 -3.44
N LYS A 13 -2.41 -11.93 -3.27
CA LYS A 13 -1.73 -11.28 -2.14
C LYS A 13 -0.32 -11.84 -1.96
N VAL A 14 0.45 -11.88 -3.05
CA VAL A 14 1.84 -12.36 -3.02
C VAL A 14 2.70 -11.29 -2.33
N PRO A 15 3.44 -11.61 -1.25
CA PRO A 15 4.29 -10.63 -0.57
C PRO A 15 5.32 -10.03 -1.53
N VAL A 16 5.41 -8.70 -1.53
CA VAL A 16 6.44 -7.97 -2.27
C VAL A 16 7.72 -7.98 -1.46
N THR A 17 8.76 -8.55 -2.04
CA THR A 17 10.11 -8.67 -1.52
C THR A 17 11.09 -7.99 -2.49
N PRO A 18 12.32 -7.67 -2.07
CA PRO A 18 13.33 -7.13 -2.99
C PRO A 18 13.55 -7.98 -4.24
N TYR A 19 13.40 -9.30 -4.13
CA TYR A 19 13.60 -10.24 -5.25
C TYR A 19 12.50 -10.17 -6.32
N ASN A 20 11.23 -10.12 -5.91
CA ASN A 20 10.08 -10.17 -6.82
C ASN A 20 9.47 -8.78 -7.08
N GLN A 21 10.02 -7.72 -6.50
CA GLN A 21 9.53 -6.34 -6.63
C GLN A 21 9.33 -5.91 -8.08
N ARG A 22 10.22 -6.29 -8.99
CA ARG A 22 10.10 -5.94 -10.42
C ARG A 22 8.76 -6.39 -11.04
N TRP A 23 8.17 -7.47 -10.54
CA TRP A 23 6.97 -8.09 -11.12
C TRP A 23 5.69 -7.68 -10.39
N TYR A 24 5.79 -7.44 -9.09
CA TYR A 24 4.65 -7.14 -8.22
C TYR A 24 4.57 -5.67 -7.82
N TRP A 25 5.39 -4.80 -8.44
CA TRP A 25 5.35 -3.36 -8.25
C TRP A 25 4.70 -2.68 -9.48
N PRO A 26 3.73 -1.77 -9.29
CA PRO A 26 3.20 -1.29 -8.01
C PRO A 26 2.32 -2.33 -7.29
N PRO A 27 2.30 -2.33 -5.94
CA PRO A 27 1.52 -3.30 -5.19
C PRO A 27 0.02 -3.03 -5.30
N ASP A 28 -0.77 -4.09 -5.14
CA ASP A 28 -2.23 -4.03 -5.12
C ASP A 28 -2.78 -3.88 -3.71
N TRP A 29 -2.08 -4.43 -2.72
CA TRP A 29 -2.50 -4.45 -1.32
C TRP A 29 -1.36 -4.04 -0.40
N ILE A 30 -1.73 -3.61 0.80
CA ILE A 30 -0.79 -3.25 1.86
C ILE A 30 -1.37 -3.63 3.23
N GLU A 31 -0.50 -4.04 4.14
CA GLU A 31 -0.85 -4.34 5.53
C GLU A 31 -0.93 -3.05 6.37
N CYS A 32 -2.04 -2.91 7.08
CA CYS A 32 -2.26 -1.94 8.14
C CYS A 32 -1.43 -2.30 9.38
N ASP A 33 -1.21 -1.33 10.25
CA ASP A 33 -0.62 -1.61 11.57
C ASP A 33 -1.54 -2.47 12.46
N CYS A 34 -2.85 -2.46 12.20
CA CYS A 34 -3.84 -3.35 12.82
C CYS A 34 -3.85 -4.78 12.24
N GLY A 35 -3.01 -5.09 11.23
CA GLY A 35 -2.95 -6.40 10.56
C GLY A 35 -3.95 -6.57 9.41
N ASP A 36 -4.86 -5.63 9.20
CA ASP A 36 -5.80 -5.66 8.07
C ASP A 36 -5.11 -5.37 6.74
N LEU A 37 -5.67 -5.92 5.65
CA LEU A 37 -5.19 -5.68 4.30
C LEU A 37 -6.14 -4.76 3.54
N GLU A 38 -5.61 -3.65 3.03
CA GLU A 38 -6.37 -2.73 2.18
C GLU A 38 -5.83 -2.74 0.76
N LYS A 39 -6.75 -2.62 -0.20
CA LYS A 39 -6.41 -2.49 -1.62
C LYS A 39 -6.03 -1.04 -1.94
N ILE A 40 -4.90 -0.84 -2.59
CA ILE A 40 -4.37 0.49 -2.95
C ILE A 40 -4.45 0.81 -4.45
N THR A 41 -4.85 -0.17 -5.26
CA THR A 41 -5.10 0.05 -6.69
C THR A 41 -6.53 0.50 -6.94
N VAL A 42 -6.65 1.63 -7.64
CA VAL A 42 -7.91 2.18 -8.13
C VAL A 42 -8.10 1.81 -9.60
N ARG A 43 -9.31 1.38 -9.93
CA ARG A 43 -9.69 1.13 -11.33
C ARG A 43 -10.01 2.47 -12.00
N LYS A 44 -9.29 2.81 -13.06
CA LYS A 44 -9.59 3.96 -13.93
C LYS A 44 -9.81 3.43 -15.34
N GLY A 45 -11.08 3.38 -15.75
CA GLY A 45 -11.49 2.70 -16.99
C GLY A 45 -11.23 1.20 -16.91
N ASN A 46 -10.47 0.67 -17.87
CA ASN A 46 -10.11 -0.76 -17.92
C ASN A 46 -8.76 -1.09 -17.28
N SER A 47 -8.09 -0.12 -16.67
CA SER A 47 -6.76 -0.28 -16.08
C SER A 47 -6.78 -0.01 -14.58
N PHE A 48 -5.94 -0.74 -13.84
CA PHE A 48 -5.70 -0.51 -12.42
C PHE A 48 -4.46 0.37 -12.26
N TYR A 49 -4.57 1.41 -11.45
CA TYR A 49 -3.49 2.32 -11.15
C TYR A 49 -3.28 2.36 -9.64
N SER A 50 -2.02 2.35 -9.21
CA SER A 50 -1.72 2.67 -7.82
C SER A 50 -1.89 4.18 -7.64
N ASN A 51 -2.78 4.60 -6.73
CA ASN A 51 -2.97 6.03 -6.45
C ASN A 51 -1.88 6.59 -5.53
N GLY A 52 -0.96 5.75 -5.03
CA GLY A 52 0.04 6.13 -4.03
C GLY A 52 -0.54 6.53 -2.67
N HIS A 53 -1.87 6.61 -2.54
CA HIS A 53 -2.59 6.88 -1.30
C HIS A 53 -3.19 5.60 -0.75
N TYR A 54 -3.01 5.40 0.55
CA TYR A 54 -3.47 4.25 1.28
C TYR A 54 -4.17 4.71 2.55
N LEU A 55 -5.46 4.43 2.66
CA LEU A 55 -6.26 4.68 3.87
C LEU A 55 -6.64 3.34 4.50
N CYS A 56 -6.12 3.05 5.69
CA CYS A 56 -6.60 1.92 6.48
C CYS A 56 -7.89 2.33 7.21
N LYS A 57 -9.03 1.72 6.85
CA LYS A 57 -10.32 2.06 7.45
C LYS A 57 -10.44 1.62 8.90
N THR A 58 -9.82 0.50 9.27
CA THR A 58 -9.87 -0.06 10.62
C THR A 58 -9.09 0.78 11.62
N CYS A 59 -7.90 1.23 11.21
CA CYS A 59 -7.05 2.08 12.03
C CYS A 59 -7.33 3.59 11.83
N ASP A 60 -8.18 3.99 10.88
CA ASP A 60 -8.37 5.37 10.37
C ASP A 60 -7.06 6.15 10.14
N ARG A 61 -6.06 5.46 9.56
CA ARG A 61 -4.74 6.02 9.24
C ARG A 61 -4.52 6.11 7.75
N GLU A 62 -4.04 7.26 7.30
CA GLU A 62 -3.70 7.52 5.89
C GLU A 62 -2.20 7.62 5.69
N TYR A 63 -1.74 7.03 4.59
CA TYR A 63 -0.36 6.97 4.20
C TYR A 63 -0.21 7.33 2.73
N ARG A 64 0.86 8.04 2.43
CA ARG A 64 1.26 8.34 1.06
C ARG A 64 2.58 7.68 0.77
N LYS A 65 2.64 7.04 -0.40
CA LYS A 65 3.87 6.49 -0.94
C LYS A 65 4.81 7.63 -1.36
N ILE A 66 6.10 7.49 -1.09
CA ILE A 66 7.12 8.38 -1.65
C ILE A 66 7.46 7.90 -3.07
N ASP A 67 7.32 8.80 -4.04
CA ASP A 67 7.63 8.53 -5.45
C ASP A 67 9.07 8.03 -5.64
N GLY A 68 9.26 7.08 -6.55
CA GLY A 68 10.56 6.45 -6.80
C GLY A 68 11.06 5.50 -5.70
N THR A 69 10.33 5.31 -4.60
CA THR A 69 10.71 4.39 -3.51
C THR A 69 9.61 3.36 -3.23
N ASN A 70 9.82 2.46 -2.27
CA ASN A 70 8.76 1.60 -1.71
C ASN A 70 8.31 2.05 -0.31
N ARG A 71 8.66 3.28 0.07
CA ARG A 71 8.46 3.79 1.42
C ARG A 71 7.14 4.55 1.49
N PHE A 72 6.49 4.43 2.64
CA PHE A 72 5.25 5.14 2.94
C PHE A 72 5.47 6.11 4.10
N VAL A 73 4.87 7.29 3.99
CA VAL A 73 4.81 8.29 5.05
C VAL A 73 3.39 8.37 5.58
N LEU A 74 3.25 8.43 6.90
CA LEU A 74 2.00 8.70 7.58
C LEU A 74 1.58 10.15 7.29
N VAL A 75 0.40 10.33 6.72
CA VAL A 75 -0.18 11.64 6.37
C VAL A 75 -1.25 12.04 7.39
N ARG A 76 -2.03 11.06 7.86
CA ARG A 76 -3.06 11.27 8.86
C ARG A 76 -3.08 10.11 9.84
N ASP A 77 -3.06 10.45 11.12
CA ASP A 77 -3.33 9.54 12.22
C ASP A 77 -4.51 10.08 13.00
N LYS A 78 -5.53 9.25 13.22
CA LYS A 78 -6.71 9.63 13.99
C LYS A 78 -6.80 8.84 15.30
N VAL A 79 -5.66 8.41 15.82
CA VAL A 79 -5.53 8.09 17.24
C VAL A 79 -5.52 9.42 18.01
N ASN A 80 -6.71 9.87 18.39
CA ASN A 80 -6.92 10.87 19.43
C ASN A 80 -8.03 10.37 20.35
#